data_AF-K6UZ75-F1
#
_entry.id   AF-K6UZ75-F1
#
_cell.length_a   1.000
_cell.length_b   1.000
_cell.length_c   1.000
_cell.angle_alpha   90.00
_cell.angle_beta   90.00
_cell.angle_gamma   90.00
#
_symmetry.space_group_name_H-M   'P 1'
#
loop_
_entity.id
_entity.type
_entity.pdbx_description
1 polymer ?
#
loop_
_entity_poly.entity_id
_entity_poly.type
_entity_poly.pdbx_seq_one_letter_code
_entity_poly.pdbx_strand_id
1 'polypeptide(L)' 'MNLAIQNLGINDPFTNENIVDKGNGKPNTTNLIHIRNQQRNGRKSVTTVQGLGKTYDLKKMVRALKKYIHICLYNTLYA' A
#
# COMPACT_ATOMS: atom_id res chain seq x y z
N MET A 1 40.42 -13.93 -33.81
CA MET A 1 39.25 -13.06 -34.05
C MET A 1 38.34 -13.20 -32.83
N ASN A 2 38.38 -12.22 -31.92
CA ASN A 2 37.64 -12.29 -30.66
C ASN A 2 36.20 -11.82 -30.93
N LEU A 3 35.22 -12.71 -30.75
CA LEU A 3 33.81 -12.41 -30.97
C LEU A 3 33.29 -11.63 -29.76
N ALA A 4 33.08 -10.32 -29.92
CA ALA A 4 32.51 -9.48 -28.87
C ALA A 4 31.07 -9.92 -28.61
N ILE A 5 30.83 -10.60 -27.49
CA ILE A 5 29.50 -10.88 -26.98
C ILE A 5 28.94 -9.55 -26.47
N GLN A 6 28.02 -8.96 -27.23
CA GLN A 6 27.28 -7.78 -26.79
C GLN A 6 26.31 -8.23 -25.69
N ASN A 7 26.54 -7.71 -24.49
CA ASN A 7 25.64 -7.84 -23.36
C ASN A 7 24.33 -7.11 -23.73
N LEU A 8 23.36 -7.85 -24.28
CA LEU A 8 22.00 -7.35 -24.49
C LEU A 8 21.51 -6.92 -23.11
N GLY A 9 21.42 -5.62 -22.87
CA GLY A 9 20.85 -5.07 -21.66
C GLY A 9 19.44 -5.61 -21.52
N ILE A 10 19.28 -6.63 -20.69
CA ILE A 10 17.98 -7.19 -20.33
C ILE A 10 17.29 -6.09 -19.52
N ASN A 11 16.56 -5.23 -20.21
CA ASN A 11 15.58 -4.35 -19.59
C ASN A 11 14.44 -5.27 -19.14
N ASP A 12 14.27 -5.37 -17.83
CA ASP A 12 13.24 -6.19 -17.21
C ASP A 12 11.85 -5.77 -17.70
N PRO A 13 11.11 -6.62 -18.43
CA PRO A 13 9.80 -6.29 -19.00
C PRO A 13 8.72 -6.08 -17.93
N PHE A 14 9.03 -6.33 -16.65
CA PHE A 14 8.15 -6.09 -15.51
C PHE A 14 8.54 -4.84 -14.70
N THR A 15 9.43 -3.96 -15.21
CA THR A 15 9.61 -2.65 -14.58
C THR A 15 8.43 -1.75 -14.91
N ASN A 16 7.51 -1.64 -13.95
CA ASN A 16 6.30 -0.83 -14.04
C ASN A 16 6.66 0.66 -14.23
N GLU A 17 6.63 1.13 -15.47
CA GLU A 17 6.95 2.52 -15.91
C GLU A 17 6.05 3.59 -15.26
N ASN A 18 4.90 3.18 -14.70
CA ASN A 18 3.93 4.07 -14.05
C ASN A 18 4.21 4.32 -12.55
N ILE A 19 5.31 3.81 -11.99
CA ILE A 19 5.73 4.04 -10.58
C ILE A 19 7.06 4.80 -10.57
N VAL A 20 7.13 5.89 -11.33
CA VAL A 20 8.25 6.83 -11.26
C VAL A 20 7.73 8.11 -10.61
N ASP A 21 7.81 8.16 -9.28
CA ASP A 21 7.87 9.46 -8.62
C ASP A 21 9.14 10.16 -9.12
N LYS A 22 8.99 11.40 -9.57
CA LYS A 22 10.09 12.29 -9.96
C LYS A 22 11.04 12.50 -8.77
N GLY A 23 11.98 11.59 -8.56
CA GLY A 23 13.00 11.71 -7.52
C GLY A 23 13.50 10.36 -7.04
N ASN A 24 14.67 9.97 -7.55
CA ASN A 24 15.48 8.79 -7.21
C ASN A 24 15.01 7.44 -7.78
N GLY A 25 15.79 6.96 -8.75
CA GLY A 25 15.57 5.73 -9.52
C GLY A 25 15.73 4.44 -8.73
N LYS A 26 14.75 4.13 -7.87
CA LYS A 26 14.42 2.78 -7.45
C LYS A 26 12.93 2.57 -7.71
N PRO A 27 12.49 1.43 -8.29
CA PRO A 27 11.08 1.18 -8.51
C PRO A 27 10.38 1.18 -7.13
N ASN A 28 9.61 2.24 -6.84
CA ASN A 28 8.93 2.46 -5.56
C ASN A 28 7.71 1.53 -5.40
N THR A 29 7.84 0.26 -5.75
CA THR A 29 6.92 -0.80 -5.32
C THR A 29 6.83 -0.88 -3.80
N THR A 30 7.83 -0.34 -3.09
CA THR A 30 7.93 -0.30 -1.63
C THR A 30 7.02 0.74 -0.96
N ASN A 31 6.50 1.72 -1.70
CA ASN A 31 5.73 2.84 -1.12
C ASN A 31 4.24 2.82 -1.50
N LEU A 32 3.75 1.71 -2.05
CA LEU A 32 2.33 1.53 -2.30
C LEU A 32 1.61 1.11 -1.01
N ILE A 33 0.62 1.90 -0.61
CA ILE A 33 -0.26 1.56 0.51
C ILE A 33 -1.40 0.70 -0.03
N HIS A 34 -1.47 -0.55 0.40
CA HIS A 34 -2.55 -1.45 0.03
C HIS A 34 -3.63 -1.45 1.10
N ILE A 35 -4.80 -0.89 0.79
CA ILE A 35 -5.99 -0.98 1.62
C ILE A 35 -6.84 -2.13 1.09
N ARG A 36 -7.11 -3.13 1.93
CA ARG A 36 -7.93 -4.30 1.59
C ARG A 36 -9.11 -4.38 2.55
N ASN A 37 -10.29 -4.68 2.01
CA ASN A 37 -11.47 -4.99 2.81
C ASN A 37 -11.77 -6.49 2.66
N GLN A 38 -11.84 -7.20 3.78
CA GLN A 38 -12.11 -8.64 3.81
C GLN A 38 -13.34 -8.90 4.68
N GLN A 39 -14.21 -9.81 4.26
CA GLN A 39 -15.36 -10.21 5.06
C GLN A 39 -14.94 -11.28 6.07
N ARG A 40 -15.21 -11.07 7.37
CA ARG A 40 -14.84 -12.01 8.44
C ARG A 40 -15.98 -12.98 8.76
N ASN A 41 -17.19 -12.47 8.99
CA ASN A 41 -18.37 -13.30 9.21
C ASN A 41 -19.66 -12.52 8.91
N GLY A 42 -20.55 -13.06 8.07
CA GLY A 42 -21.79 -12.40 7.70
C GLY A 42 -21.54 -10.95 7.29
N ARG A 43 -22.23 -9.98 7.90
CA ARG A 43 -22.05 -8.55 7.61
C ARG A 43 -20.80 -7.91 8.23
N LYS A 44 -19.98 -8.66 8.98
CA LYS A 44 -18.76 -8.14 9.63
C LYS A 44 -17.58 -8.21 8.66
N SER A 45 -16.93 -7.07 8.42
CA SER A 45 -15.71 -6.98 7.62
C SER A 45 -14.51 -6.50 8.46
N VAL A 46 -13.31 -6.77 7.95
CA VAL A 46 -12.01 -6.38 8.49
C VAL A 46 -11.27 -5.65 7.38
N THR A 47 -10.91 -4.41 7.64
CA THR A 47 -10.08 -3.61 6.73
C THR A 47 -8.63 -3.67 7.18
N THR A 48 -7.73 -4.15 6.33
CA THR A 48 -6.29 -4.19 6.58
C THR A 48 -5.58 -3.17 5.71
N VAL A 49 -4.66 -2.41 6.29
CA VAL A 49 -3.78 -1.48 5.57
C VAL A 49 -2.36 -2.03 5.62
N GLN A 50 -1.76 -2.26 4.46
CA GLN A 50 -0.39 -2.76 4.29
C GLN A 50 0.44 -1.68 3.58
N GLY A 51 1.77 -1.71 3.74
CA GLY A 51 2.66 -0.74 3.11
C GLY A 51 2.81 0.58 3.88
N LEU A 52 2.46 0.62 5.17
CA LEU A 52 2.74 1.77 6.03
C LEU A 52 4.22 1.81 6.42
N GLY A 53 4.82 2.99 6.36
CA GLY A 53 6.18 3.22 6.82
C GLY A 53 6.34 2.94 8.32
N LYS A 54 7.49 2.37 8.71
CA LYS A 54 7.80 2.06 10.12
C LYS A 54 7.99 3.31 11.00
N THR A 55 8.02 4.49 10.40
CA THR A 55 8.12 5.80 11.07
C THR A 55 6.83 6.20 11.78
N TYR A 56 5.69 5.60 11.43
CA TYR A 56 4.39 5.94 12.00
C TYR A 56 4.06 5.12 13.25
N ASP A 57 3.51 5.78 14.28
CA ASP A 57 2.99 5.11 15.48
C ASP A 57 1.60 4.52 15.21
N LEU A 58 1.57 3.24 14.87
CA LEU A 58 0.36 2.46 14.59
C LEU A 58 -0.64 2.49 15.76
N LYS A 59 -0.18 2.57 17.02
CA LYS A 59 -1.05 2.54 18.20
C LYS A 59 -1.86 3.82 18.33
N LYS A 60 -1.23 4.97 18.06
CA LYS A 60 -1.92 6.27 18.03
C LYS A 60 -2.94 6.34 16.88
N MET A 61 -2.55 5.86 15.70
CA MET A 61 -3.44 5.83 14.53
C MET A 61 -4.68 4.97 14.77
N VAL A 62 -4.50 3.76 15.31
CA VAL A 62 -5.64 2.87 15.66
C VAL A 62 -6.55 3.51 16.71
N ARG A 63 -6.00 4.24 17.69
CA ARG A 63 -6.80 4.93 18.70
C ARG A 63 -7.65 6.05 18.09
N ALA A 64 -7.07 6.84 17.18
CA ALA A 64 -7.81 7.88 16.46
C ALA A 64 -8.92 7.26 15.60
N LEU A 65 -8.57 6.25 14.79
CA LEU A 65 -9.53 5.56 13.91
C LEU A 65 -10.68 4.92 14.70
N LYS A 66 -10.40 4.28 15.85
CA LYS A 66 -11.45 3.76 16.72
C LYS A 66 -12.40 4.85 17.20
N LYS A 67 -11.91 6.04 17.55
CA LYS A 67 -12.75 7.16 17.97
C LYS A 67 -13.64 7.65 16.82
N TYR A 68 -13.09 7.86 15.63
CA TYR A 68 -13.84 8.32 14.46
C TYR A 68 -14.85 7.28 13.95
N ILE A 69 -14.44 6.04 13.75
CA ILE A 69 -15.30 4.98 13.21
C ILE A 69 -16.43 4.64 14.17
N HIS A 70 -16.16 4.62 15.49
CA HIS A 70 -17.21 4.42 16.49
C HIS A 70 -18.23 5.57 16.42
N ILE A 71 -17.80 6.83 16.45
CA ILE A 71 -18.71 7.99 16.37
C ILE A 71 -19.57 7.99 15.09
N CYS A 72 -19.00 7.63 13.94
CA CYS A 72 -19.76 7.61 12.68
C CYS A 72 -20.82 6.50 12.69
N LEU A 73 -20.51 5.30 13.18
CA LEU A 73 -21.49 4.19 13.20
C LEU A 73 -22.69 4.46 14.11
N TYR A 74 -22.52 5.18 15.23
CA TYR A 74 -23.66 5.54 16.09
C TYR A 74 -24.46 6.74 15.59
N ASN A 75 -23.85 7.67 14.84
CA ASN A 75 -24.55 8.86 14.35
C ASN A 75 -25.37 8.58 13.07
N THR A 76 -24.94 7.64 12.21
CA THR A 76 -25.71 7.22 11.03
C THR A 76 -26.77 6.15 11.32
N LEU A 77 -26.80 5.58 12.53
CA LEU A 77 -27.85 4.66 13.00
C LEU A 77 -28.93 5.34 13.87
N TYR A 78 -28.79 6.64 14.14
CA TYR A 78 -29.72 7.43 14.96
C TYR A 78 -30.19 8.73 14.26
N ALA A 79 -30.06 8.78 12.92
CA ALA A 79 -30.64 9.81 12.06
C ALA A 79 -31.56 9.14 11.04
#